data_AF-A0A3N5WQ35-F1
#
_entry.id   AF-A0A3N5WQ35-F1
#
_cell.length_a   1.000
_cell.length_b   1.000
_cell.length_c   1.000
_cell.angle_alpha   90.00
_cell.angle_beta   90.00
_cell.angle_gamma   90.00
#
_symmetry.space_group_name_H-M   'P 1'
#
loop_
_entity.id
_entity.type
_entity.pdbx_description
1 polymer ?
#
loop_
_entity_poly.entity_id
_entity_poly.type
_entity_poly.pdbx_seq_one_letter_code
_entity_poly.pdbx_strand_id
1 'polypeptide(L)'
;MNDESRKMISRRQMLKLLGASAAGMVLAACSPQGGGETQPTSAPGQAATQPAAAPTEAGAVVTQPVTAPSANIETGKLVCMLCCGTDETRELQKQFNEYFTQTYPSIETALELPPAGQNYFEKLQTMFAAGTPPDVFDMWEGYVQPYAENGALMDLSPYIETSPWKMDDFQPA
;
A
#
# COMPACT_ATOMS: atom_id res chain seq x y z
N MET A 1 28.99 -3.61 -53.60
CA MET A 1 29.73 -4.42 -52.63
C MET A 1 28.96 -4.35 -51.31
N ASN A 2 28.36 -5.49 -50.94
CA ASN A 2 27.91 -5.90 -49.60
C ASN A 2 26.58 -5.35 -49.05
N ASP A 3 25.56 -6.19 -49.28
CA ASP A 3 24.30 -6.35 -48.56
C ASP A 3 24.57 -6.99 -47.18
N GLU A 4 24.47 -6.20 -46.10
CA GLU A 4 24.66 -6.64 -44.71
C GLU A 4 23.33 -7.18 -44.15
N SER A 5 23.13 -8.48 -44.31
CA SER A 5 22.02 -9.23 -43.73
C SER A 5 22.13 -9.30 -42.18
N ARG A 6 21.31 -8.52 -41.48
CA ARG A 6 21.06 -8.69 -40.03
C ARG A 6 20.40 -10.05 -39.77
N LYS A 7 21.21 -11.07 -39.46
CA LYS A 7 20.71 -12.34 -38.92
C LYS A 7 20.25 -12.13 -37.48
N MET A 8 18.93 -12.14 -37.28
CA MET A 8 18.33 -12.15 -35.94
C MET A 8 18.71 -13.46 -35.23
N ILE A 9 19.49 -13.34 -34.15
CA ILE A 9 19.86 -14.44 -33.28
C ILE A 9 18.59 -14.92 -32.56
N SER A 10 18.28 -16.21 -32.69
CA SER A 10 17.11 -16.81 -32.03
C SER A 10 17.34 -16.93 -30.53
N ARG A 11 16.27 -16.77 -29.74
CA ARG A 11 16.25 -16.99 -28.27
C ARG A 11 16.89 -18.34 -27.88
N ARG A 12 16.79 -19.34 -28.77
CA ARG A 12 17.36 -20.68 -28.60
C ARG A 12 18.88 -20.74 -28.78
N GLN A 13 19.47 -19.82 -29.53
CA GLN A 13 20.92 -19.63 -29.63
C GLN A 13 21.47 -18.85 -28.43
N MET A 14 20.69 -17.90 -27.90
CA MET A 14 21.05 -17.16 -26.68
C MET A 14 21.15 -18.07 -25.45
N LEU A 15 20.22 -19.03 -25.29
CA LEU A 15 20.31 -20.05 -24.22
C LEU A 15 21.52 -20.98 -24.36
N LYS A 16 22.03 -21.21 -25.58
CA LYS A 16 23.23 -22.04 -25.80
C LYS A 16 24.54 -21.30 -25.47
N LEU A 17 24.58 -19.98 -25.61
CA LEU A 17 25.76 -19.18 -25.24
C LEU A 17 25.94 -19.01 -23.72
N LEU A 18 24.86 -19.13 -22.93
CA LEU A 18 24.90 -19.01 -21.47
C LEU A 18 25.32 -20.30 -20.73
N GLY A 19 25.35 -21.45 -21.42
CA GLY A 19 25.64 -22.75 -20.79
C GLY A 19 27.12 -23.17 -20.73
N ALA A 20 28.05 -22.33 -21.22
CA ALA A 20 29.46 -22.69 -21.36
C ALA A 20 30.41 -21.72 -20.64
N SER A 21 30.20 -21.49 -19.35
CA SER A 21 31.24 -20.95 -18.45
C SER A 21 31.25 -21.76 -17.15
N ALA A 22 31.98 -22.88 -17.21
CA ALA A 22 32.30 -23.69 -16.05
C ALA A 22 33.46 -23.06 -15.26
N ALA A 23 33.42 -23.33 -13.96
CA ALA A 23 34.56 -23.64 -13.10
C ALA A 23 35.52 -22.50 -12.69
N GLY A 24 35.55 -22.27 -11.38
CA GLY A 24 36.80 -22.18 -10.63
C GLY A 24 37.25 -20.78 -10.21
N MET A 25 37.10 -20.48 -8.92
CA MET A 25 38.21 -20.04 -8.05
C MET A 25 37.72 -20.01 -6.59
N VAL A 26 38.08 -21.06 -5.86
CA VAL A 26 38.18 -21.05 -4.40
C VAL A 26 39.48 -20.34 -4.06
N LEU A 27 39.44 -19.28 -3.26
CA LEU A 27 40.55 -18.85 -2.41
C LEU A 27 40.04 -17.95 -1.28
N ALA A 28 40.44 -18.34 -0.09
CA ALA A 28 40.07 -17.80 1.20
C ALA A 28 40.67 -16.41 1.45
N ALA A 29 39.91 -15.55 2.12
CA ALA A 29 40.44 -14.41 2.88
C ALA A 29 39.56 -14.18 4.11
N CYS A 30 39.75 -15.01 5.14
CA CYS A 30 39.38 -14.64 6.49
C CYS A 30 40.49 -13.73 7.05
N SER A 31 40.18 -12.48 7.30
CA SER A 31 40.96 -11.60 8.17
C SER A 31 39.99 -10.76 8.99
N PRO A 32 39.78 -11.06 10.28
CA PRO A 32 39.26 -10.08 11.22
C PRO A 32 40.44 -9.39 11.88
N GLN A 33 40.76 -8.19 11.40
CA GLN A 33 41.70 -7.28 12.04
C GLN A 33 40.91 -6.27 12.87
N GLY A 34 41.24 -6.20 14.16
CA GLY A 34 40.99 -5.03 15.00
C GLY A 34 39.61 -4.94 15.64
N GLY A 35 39.37 -5.76 16.68
CA GLY A 35 38.35 -5.44 17.68
C GLY A 35 38.77 -4.21 18.47
N GLY A 36 38.13 -3.08 18.15
CA GLY A 36 38.26 -1.81 18.87
C GLY A 36 37.71 -1.87 20.29
N GLU A 37 38.24 -0.96 21.10
CA GLU A 37 38.07 -0.82 22.54
C GLU A 37 36.61 -0.72 22.98
N THR A 38 36.23 -1.52 23.98
CA THR A 38 35.02 -1.30 24.77
C THR A 38 35.39 -0.60 26.07
N GLN A 39 35.08 0.69 26.16
CA GLN A 39 35.00 1.42 27.41
C GLN A 39 33.53 1.82 27.65
N PRO A 40 32.89 1.39 28.75
CA PRO A 40 31.59 1.89 29.14
C PRO A 40 31.79 3.22 29.88
N THR A 41 31.31 4.32 29.29
CA THR A 41 31.09 5.56 30.03
C THR A 41 29.60 5.72 30.27
N SER A 42 29.21 5.50 31.52
CA SER A 42 27.94 5.89 32.09
C SER A 42 28.01 7.36 32.50
N ALA A 43 27.07 8.18 32.02
CA ALA A 43 26.65 9.40 32.68
C ALA A 43 25.18 9.72 32.34
N PRO A 44 24.44 10.36 33.27
CA PRO A 44 23.00 10.19 33.39
C PRO A 44 22.17 11.37 32.85
N GLY A 45 20.91 11.07 32.51
CA GLY A 45 19.74 11.88 32.88
C GLY A 45 19.60 13.26 32.24
N GLN A 46 18.68 13.37 31.28
CA GLN A 46 17.79 14.52 31.20
C GLN A 46 16.45 14.10 30.62
N ALA A 47 15.49 13.92 31.53
CA ALA A 47 14.08 13.81 31.22
C ALA A 47 13.61 15.16 30.65
N ALA A 48 13.35 15.20 29.35
CA ALA A 48 12.61 16.29 28.74
C ALA A 48 11.13 16.09 29.09
N THR A 49 10.62 17.03 29.88
CA THR A 49 9.26 17.08 30.39
C THR A 49 8.31 17.36 29.23
N GLN A 50 7.44 16.40 28.93
CA GLN A 50 6.35 16.50 27.98
C GLN A 50 5.25 17.43 28.55
N PRO A 51 4.83 18.49 27.86
CA PRO A 51 3.61 19.20 28.23
C PRO A 51 2.40 18.28 28.06
N ALA A 52 1.65 18.09 29.13
CA ALA A 52 0.38 17.37 29.15
C ALA A 52 -0.62 18.09 28.23
N ALA A 53 -1.00 17.44 27.13
CA ALA A 53 -2.15 17.84 26.34
C ALA A 53 -3.42 17.56 27.17
N ALA A 54 -4.24 18.60 27.34
CA ALA A 54 -5.54 18.52 27.98
C ALA A 54 -6.45 17.51 27.24
N PRO A 55 -7.42 16.88 27.91
CA PRO A 55 -8.36 15.97 27.25
C PRO A 55 -9.23 16.77 26.30
N THR A 56 -9.03 16.58 25.00
CA THR A 56 -10.02 16.96 24.00
C THR A 56 -11.23 16.06 24.22
N GLU A 57 -12.38 16.67 24.52
CA GLU A 57 -13.68 16.01 24.56
C GLU A 57 -13.84 15.12 23.33
N ALA A 58 -14.06 13.82 23.58
CA ALA A 58 -14.44 12.88 22.55
C ALA A 58 -15.71 13.41 21.89
N GLY A 59 -15.55 13.92 20.67
CA GLY A 59 -16.62 14.47 19.88
C GLY A 59 -17.77 13.47 19.81
N ALA A 60 -18.97 13.96 20.07
CA ALA A 60 -20.20 13.23 19.84
C ALA A 60 -20.14 12.63 18.43
N VAL A 61 -20.35 11.31 18.35
CA VAL A 61 -20.55 10.62 17.08
C VAL A 61 -21.69 11.33 16.36
N VAL A 62 -21.34 12.06 15.30
CA VAL A 62 -22.32 12.69 14.43
C VAL A 62 -23.02 11.54 13.71
N THR A 63 -24.15 11.12 14.27
CA THR A 63 -25.13 10.29 13.57
C THR A 63 -25.77 11.17 12.49
N GLN A 64 -25.06 11.38 11.37
CA GLN A 64 -25.72 11.88 10.18
C GLN A 64 -26.73 10.81 9.71
N PRO A 65 -27.97 11.20 9.37
CA PRO A 65 -28.93 10.26 8.81
C PRO A 65 -28.38 9.77 7.46
N VAL A 66 -28.02 8.49 7.40
CA VAL A 66 -27.71 7.85 6.13
C VAL A 66 -29.01 7.71 5.36
N THR A 67 -29.11 8.52 4.32
CA THR A 67 -30.17 8.38 3.32
C THR A 67 -29.98 7.01 2.68
N ALA A 68 -31.04 6.20 2.66
CA ALA A 68 -30.99 4.85 2.13
C ALA A 68 -30.39 4.84 0.70
N PRO A 69 -29.66 3.78 0.32
CA PRO A 69 -28.97 3.76 -0.95
C PRO A 69 -29.89 4.00 -2.13
N SER A 70 -29.44 4.80 -3.08
CA SER A 70 -30.07 4.98 -4.39
C SER A 70 -30.36 3.63 -5.05
N ALA A 71 -31.53 3.50 -5.65
CA ALA A 71 -31.95 2.25 -6.31
C ALA A 71 -30.94 1.82 -7.38
N ASN A 72 -30.63 0.51 -7.39
CA ASN A 72 -29.68 -0.23 -8.25
C ASN A 72 -28.25 -0.40 -7.70
N ILE A 73 -28.12 -0.98 -6.51
CA ILE A 73 -26.81 -1.47 -6.04
C ILE A 73 -26.57 -2.89 -6.54
N GLU A 74 -25.41 -3.07 -7.18
CA GLU A 74 -24.97 -4.37 -7.69
C GLU A 74 -24.62 -5.33 -6.53
N THR A 75 -24.87 -6.62 -6.76
CA THR A 75 -24.39 -7.68 -5.86
C THR A 75 -22.95 -8.00 -6.19
N GLY A 76 -22.07 -8.02 -5.19
CA GLY A 76 -20.66 -8.27 -5.46
C GLY A 76 -19.79 -8.33 -4.23
N LYS A 77 -18.49 -8.42 -4.47
CA LYS A 77 -17.45 -8.40 -3.46
C LYS A 77 -16.50 -7.23 -3.71
N LEU A 78 -16.15 -6.51 -2.66
CA LEU A 78 -15.13 -5.46 -2.66
C LEU A 78 -13.93 -5.92 -1.82
N VAL A 79 -12.75 -5.88 -2.41
CA VAL A 79 -11.47 -6.08 -1.73
C VAL A 79 -10.88 -4.72 -1.38
N CYS A 80 -10.78 -4.46 -0.08
CA CYS A 80 -10.21 -3.25 0.49
C CYS A 80 -8.79 -3.51 0.99
N MET A 81 -7.85 -2.60 0.74
CA MET A 81 -6.49 -2.67 1.30
C MET A 81 -6.15 -1.36 2.00
N LEU A 82 -5.83 -1.40 3.30
CA LEU A 82 -5.51 -0.18 4.06
C LEU A 82 -4.07 -0.22 4.58
N CYS A 83 -3.37 0.91 4.53
CA CYS A 83 -2.03 1.00 5.09
C CYS A 83 -2.08 1.09 6.62
N CYS A 84 -0.95 0.74 7.24
CA CYS A 84 -0.51 1.39 8.47
C CYS A 84 -1.44 1.20 9.68
N GLY A 85 -2.28 0.16 9.64
CA GLY A 85 -3.25 -0.11 10.70
C GLY A 85 -2.61 -0.65 11.98
N THR A 86 -2.92 -0.01 13.10
CA THR A 86 -2.76 -0.54 14.45
C THR A 86 -3.94 -1.46 14.81
N ASP A 87 -3.84 -2.20 15.91
CA ASP A 87 -4.96 -3.01 16.41
C ASP A 87 -6.22 -2.18 16.66
N GLU A 88 -6.08 -0.95 17.15
CA GLU A 88 -7.19 -0.01 17.36
C GLU A 88 -7.87 0.37 16.04
N THR A 89 -7.09 0.77 15.03
CA THR A 89 -7.65 1.11 13.71
C THR A 89 -8.32 -0.08 13.02
N ARG A 90 -7.85 -1.31 13.29
CA ARG A 90 -8.46 -2.54 12.77
C ARG A 90 -9.81 -2.84 13.42
N GLU A 91 -9.96 -2.56 14.71
CA GLU A 91 -11.26 -2.70 15.38
C GLU A 91 -12.26 -1.67 14.87
N LEU A 92 -11.83 -0.42 14.66
CA LEU A 92 -12.68 0.59 14.00
C LEU A 92 -13.08 0.16 12.59
N GLN A 93 -12.13 -0.36 11.80
CA GLN A 93 -12.43 -0.87 10.48
C GLN A 93 -13.44 -2.02 10.50
N LYS A 94 -13.34 -2.93 11.46
CA LYS A 94 -14.33 -4.00 11.64
C LYS A 94 -15.74 -3.42 11.88
N GLN A 95 -15.85 -2.40 12.73
CA GLN A 95 -17.14 -1.72 12.97
C GLN A 95 -17.67 -1.03 11.70
N PHE A 96 -16.81 -0.37 10.92
CA PHE A 96 -17.21 0.20 9.63
C PHE A 96 -17.68 -0.87 8.63
N ASN A 97 -16.99 -2.01 8.55
CA ASN A 97 -17.38 -3.10 7.66
C ASN A 97 -18.72 -3.71 8.07
N GLU A 98 -18.95 -3.88 9.38
CA GLU A 98 -20.24 -4.35 9.92
C GLU A 98 -21.36 -3.37 9.55
N TYR A 99 -21.15 -2.07 9.78
CA TYR A 99 -22.11 -1.03 9.41
C TYR A 99 -22.38 -0.99 7.90
N PHE A 100 -21.33 -1.07 7.09
CA PHE A 100 -21.43 -1.09 5.64
C PHE A 100 -22.22 -2.31 5.16
N THR A 101 -21.94 -3.50 5.69
CA THR A 101 -22.66 -4.74 5.34
C THR A 101 -24.13 -4.67 5.72
N GLN A 102 -24.46 -4.07 6.87
CA GLN A 102 -25.87 -3.86 7.27
C GLN A 102 -26.60 -2.88 6.34
N THR A 103 -25.90 -1.86 5.86
CA THR A 103 -26.44 -0.83 4.97
C THR A 103 -26.56 -1.35 3.52
N TYR A 104 -25.61 -2.18 3.09
CA TYR A 104 -25.44 -2.69 1.74
C TYR A 104 -25.33 -4.22 1.75
N PRO A 105 -26.42 -4.94 2.09
CA PRO A 105 -26.37 -6.39 2.30
C PRO A 105 -26.08 -7.22 1.04
N SER A 106 -26.15 -6.61 -0.15
CA SER A 106 -25.76 -7.24 -1.41
C SER A 106 -24.26 -7.18 -1.68
N ILE A 107 -23.47 -6.45 -0.88
CA ILE A 107 -22.03 -6.28 -1.05
C ILE A 107 -21.28 -6.97 0.09
N GLU A 108 -20.38 -7.90 -0.25
CA GLU A 108 -19.40 -8.47 0.68
C GLU A 108 -18.11 -7.63 0.68
N THR A 109 -17.62 -7.21 1.84
CA THR A 109 -16.30 -6.56 1.95
C THR A 109 -15.26 -7.53 2.47
N ALA A 110 -14.08 -7.55 1.86
CA ALA A 110 -12.90 -8.26 2.37
C ALA A 110 -11.75 -7.29 2.59
N LEU A 111 -10.98 -7.51 3.67
CA LEU A 111 -9.78 -6.75 3.96
C LEU A 111 -8.53 -7.55 3.58
N GLU A 112 -7.73 -6.99 2.68
CA GLU A 112 -6.43 -7.50 2.30
C GLU A 112 -5.33 -6.81 3.13
N LEU A 113 -4.56 -7.60 3.88
CA LEU A 113 -3.47 -7.08 4.72
C LEU A 113 -2.11 -7.57 4.20
N PRO A 114 -1.05 -6.75 4.27
CA PRO A 114 0.29 -7.25 4.03
C PRO A 114 0.65 -8.36 5.05
N PRO A 115 1.32 -9.43 4.61
CA PRO A 115 2.00 -10.36 5.50
C PRO A 115 2.88 -9.63 6.51
N ALA A 116 3.07 -10.23 7.68
CA ALA A 116 3.93 -9.66 8.72
C ALA A 116 5.33 -9.32 8.17
N GLY A 117 5.75 -8.07 8.36
CA GLY A 117 7.04 -7.57 7.90
C GLY A 117 7.13 -7.16 6.43
N GLN A 118 6.08 -7.35 5.62
CA GLN A 118 6.02 -6.84 4.25
C GLN A 118 5.50 -5.39 4.23
N ASN A 119 6.10 -4.56 3.38
CA ASN A 119 5.64 -3.20 3.16
C ASN A 119 4.29 -3.18 2.39
N TYR A 120 3.40 -2.27 2.78
CA TYR A 120 2.10 -2.07 2.14
C TYR A 120 2.21 -1.80 0.63
N PHE A 121 3.06 -0.85 0.22
CA PHE A 121 3.20 -0.44 -1.18
C PHE A 121 3.83 -1.52 -2.04
N GLU A 122 4.77 -2.30 -1.50
CA GLU A 122 5.34 -3.45 -2.21
C GLU A 122 4.25 -4.48 -2.54
N LYS A 123 3.36 -4.76 -1.59
CA LYS A 123 2.22 -5.66 -1.82
C LYS A 123 1.23 -5.06 -2.81
N LEU A 124 0.89 -3.79 -2.68
CA LEU A 124 -0.01 -3.10 -3.62
C LEU A 124 0.54 -3.18 -5.06
N GLN A 125 1.81 -2.84 -5.27
CA GLN A 125 2.47 -2.95 -6.57
C GLN A 125 2.50 -4.38 -7.10
N THR A 126 2.71 -5.38 -6.23
CA THR A 126 2.66 -6.79 -6.61
C THR A 126 1.26 -7.18 -7.10
N MET A 127 0.20 -6.72 -6.44
CA MET A 127 -1.19 -6.98 -6.84
C MET A 127 -1.54 -6.32 -8.18
N PHE A 128 -1.08 -5.09 -8.41
CA PHE A 128 -1.18 -4.44 -9.72
C PHE A 128 -0.43 -5.24 -10.80
N ALA A 129 0.80 -5.65 -10.55
CA ALA A 129 1.60 -6.44 -11.49
C ALA A 129 0.99 -7.82 -11.77
N ALA A 130 0.29 -8.41 -10.80
CA ALA A 130 -0.44 -9.67 -10.95
C ALA A 130 -1.77 -9.51 -11.72
N GLY A 131 -2.21 -8.28 -12.01
CA GLY A 131 -3.50 -8.01 -12.64
C GLY A 131 -4.69 -8.23 -11.71
N THR A 132 -4.47 -8.18 -10.39
CA THR A 132 -5.49 -8.37 -9.36
C THR A 132 -5.40 -7.24 -8.32
N PRO A 133 -5.51 -5.96 -8.72
CA PRO A 133 -5.49 -4.86 -7.75
C PRO A 133 -6.69 -4.94 -6.80
N PRO A 134 -6.59 -4.36 -5.59
CA PRO A 134 -7.74 -4.16 -4.72
C PRO A 134 -8.72 -3.15 -5.34
N ASP A 135 -10.01 -3.28 -5.02
CA ASP A 135 -11.06 -2.40 -5.50
C ASP A 135 -10.99 -1.01 -4.83
N VAL A 136 -10.68 -1.00 -3.53
CA VAL A 136 -10.51 0.21 -2.73
C VAL A 136 -9.21 0.10 -1.97
N PHE A 137 -8.37 1.14 -2.03
CA PHE A 137 -7.09 1.10 -1.33
C PHE A 137 -6.62 2.46 -0.87
N ASP A 138 -5.83 2.44 0.19
CA ASP A 138 -5.17 3.60 0.74
C ASP A 138 -3.93 3.98 -0.10
N MET A 139 -3.63 5.27 -0.18
CA MET A 139 -2.54 5.82 -0.96
C MET A 139 -1.97 7.06 -0.29
N TRP A 140 -0.65 7.17 -0.21
CA TRP A 140 -0.01 8.42 0.18
C TRP A 140 -0.15 9.45 -0.94
N GLU A 141 -0.36 10.70 -0.55
CA GLU A 141 -0.63 11.84 -1.43
C GLU A 141 0.39 11.99 -2.57
N GLY A 142 1.67 11.72 -2.28
CA GLY A 142 2.75 11.78 -3.27
C GLY A 142 2.67 10.73 -4.39
N TYR A 143 1.88 9.66 -4.22
CA TYR A 143 1.70 8.60 -5.20
C TYR A 143 0.39 8.69 -5.98
N VAL A 144 -0.54 9.57 -5.59
CA VAL A 144 -1.86 9.69 -6.23
C VAL A 144 -1.72 10.10 -7.71
N GLN A 145 -0.96 11.16 -8.00
CA GLN A 145 -0.79 11.68 -9.37
C GLN A 145 -0.17 10.64 -10.32
N PRO A 146 0.96 9.98 -9.98
CA PRO A 146 1.50 8.92 -10.83
C PRO A 146 0.53 7.76 -11.10
N TYR A 147 -0.26 7.34 -10.11
CA TYR A 147 -1.21 6.24 -10.30
C TYR A 147 -2.40 6.67 -11.18
N ALA A 148 -2.88 7.90 -11.04
CA ALA A 148 -3.90 8.47 -11.91
C ALA A 148 -3.41 8.56 -13.37
N GLU A 149 -2.20 9.09 -13.60
CA GLU A 149 -1.61 9.20 -14.94
C GLU A 149 -1.41 7.82 -15.62
N ASN A 150 -1.15 6.78 -14.82
CA ASN A 150 -1.02 5.40 -15.31
C ASN A 150 -2.37 4.67 -15.45
N GLY A 151 -3.50 5.34 -15.20
CA GLY A 151 -4.85 4.77 -15.32
C GLY A 151 -5.18 3.72 -14.25
N ALA A 152 -4.45 3.72 -13.14
CA ALA A 152 -4.67 2.79 -12.03
C ALA A 152 -5.80 3.23 -11.08
N LEU A 153 -6.26 4.49 -11.19
CA LEU A 153 -7.30 5.06 -10.35
C LEU A 153 -8.54 5.41 -11.18
N MET A 154 -9.71 5.14 -10.62
CA MET A 154 -10.98 5.58 -11.18
C MET A 154 -11.15 7.10 -10.98
N ASP A 155 -11.60 7.80 -12.03
CA ASP A 155 -12.01 9.19 -11.90
C ASP A 155 -13.29 9.28 -11.05
N LEU A 156 -13.15 9.86 -9.86
CA LEU A 156 -14.26 10.02 -8.92
C LEU A 156 -15.11 11.27 -9.17
N SER A 157 -14.69 12.16 -10.08
CA SER A 157 -15.39 13.43 -10.35
C SER A 157 -16.89 13.26 -10.64
N PRO A 158 -17.33 12.30 -11.49
CA PRO A 158 -18.75 12.09 -11.77
C PRO A 158 -19.58 11.67 -10.55
N TYR A 159 -18.94 10.97 -9.60
CA TYR A 159 -19.59 10.52 -8.37
C TYR A 159 -19.71 11.66 -7.36
N ILE A 160 -18.72 12.57 -7.30
CA ILE A 160 -18.77 13.73 -6.42
C ILE A 160 -19.86 14.71 -6.87
N GLU A 161 -19.97 14.95 -8.18
CA GLU A 161 -21.00 15.84 -8.76
C GLU A 161 -22.44 15.44 -8.40
N THR A 162 -22.69 14.13 -8.29
CA THR A 162 -24.01 13.57 -7.95
C THR A 162 -24.17 13.28 -6.45
N SER A 163 -23.09 13.39 -5.67
CA SER A 163 -23.12 13.17 -4.23
C SER A 163 -23.68 14.38 -3.45
N PRO A 164 -24.16 14.16 -2.21
CA PRO A 164 -24.45 15.26 -1.30
C PRO A 164 -23.20 16.03 -0.85
N TRP A 165 -21.99 15.52 -1.11
CA TRP A 165 -20.73 16.07 -0.65
C TRP A 165 -20.23 17.15 -1.62
N LYS A 166 -19.53 18.15 -1.10
CA LYS A 166 -18.91 19.24 -1.87
C LYS A 166 -17.41 19.25 -1.62
N MET A 167 -16.63 19.71 -2.61
CA MET A 167 -15.18 19.79 -2.46
C MET A 167 -14.75 20.68 -1.27
N ASP A 168 -15.55 21.69 -0.93
CA ASP A 168 -15.33 22.55 0.22
C ASP A 168 -15.55 21.83 1.58
N ASP A 169 -16.15 20.64 1.58
CA ASP A 169 -16.28 19.80 2.79
C ASP A 169 -14.96 19.07 3.13
N PHE A 170 -13.99 19.06 2.21
CA PHE A 170 -12.70 18.38 2.37
C PHE A 170 -11.60 19.37 2.73
N GLN A 171 -10.57 18.86 3.42
CA GLN A 171 -9.36 19.64 3.68
C GLN A 171 -8.70 20.02 2.33
N PRO A 172 -8.40 21.30 2.09
CA PRO A 172 -7.66 21.71 0.91
C PRO A 172 -6.29 21.02 0.84
N ALA A 173 -5.88 20.65 -0.38
CA ALA A 173 -4.58 20.05 -0.66
C ALA A 173 -3.41 21.01 -0.40
#